data_AF-A0A530Y067-F1
#
_entry.id   AF-A0A530Y067-F1
#
_cell.length_a   1.000
_cell.length_b   1.000
_cell.length_c   1.000
_cell.angle_alpha   90.00
_cell.angle_beta   90.00
_cell.angle_gamma   90.00
#
_symmetry.space_group_name_H-M   'P 1'
#
loop_
_entity.id
_entity.type
_entity.pdbx_description
1 polymer ?
#
loop_
_entity_poly.entity_id
_entity_poly.type
_entity_poly.pdbx_seq_one_letter_code
_entity_poly.pdbx_strand_id
1 'polypeptide(L)'
;PVLLDGLVATAAAAALHAADATALDHCLLASLSPEPAHARAAERLGLRPLLDLGVSHGEGAGAALAAGLVKAAALTASGMAAALH
;
A
#
# COMPACT_ATOMS: atom_id res chain seq x y z
N PRO A 1 9.69 0.49 1.47
CA PRO A 1 8.59 -0.51 1.49
C PRO A 1 8.15 -0.82 0.05
N VAL A 2 7.50 -1.96 -0.19
CA VAL A 2 6.77 -2.26 -1.43
C VAL A 2 5.35 -1.72 -1.31
N LEU A 3 4.83 -1.09 -2.35
CA LEU A 3 3.47 -0.55 -2.39
C LEU A 3 2.59 -1.46 -3.23
N LEU A 4 1.58 -2.07 -2.61
CA LEU A 4 0.59 -2.91 -3.27
C LEU A 4 -0.53 -2.03 -3.81
N ASP A 5 -0.89 -2.22 -5.08
CA ASP A 5 -1.97 -1.47 -5.73
C ASP A 5 -2.86 -2.38 -6.57
N GLY A 6 -4.17 -2.26 -6.34
CA GLY A 6 -5.18 -3.06 -7.00
C GLY A 6 -5.31 -4.49 -6.48
N LEU A 7 -6.43 -5.12 -6.84
CA LEU A 7 -6.79 -6.46 -6.39
C LEU A 7 -5.80 -7.53 -6.83
N VAL A 8 -5.27 -7.43 -8.05
CA VAL A 8 -4.32 -8.42 -8.61
C VAL A 8 -3.02 -8.46 -7.81
N ALA A 9 -2.45 -7.30 -7.48
CA ALA A 9 -1.25 -7.23 -6.65
C ALA A 9 -1.52 -7.77 -5.24
N THR A 10 -2.67 -7.43 -4.65
CA THR A 10 -3.09 -7.95 -3.34
C THR A 10 -3.33 -9.46 -3.36
N ALA A 11 -3.84 -10.03 -4.46
CA ALA A 11 -3.99 -11.47 -4.62
C ALA A 11 -2.62 -12.18 -4.72
N ALA A 12 -1.66 -11.60 -5.45
CA ALA A 12 -0.29 -12.10 -5.49
C ALA A 12 0.38 -12.02 -4.10
N ALA A 13 0.17 -10.92 -3.38
CA ALA A 13 0.62 -10.78 -2.00
C ALA A 13 0.02 -11.84 -1.07
N ALA A 14 -1.25 -12.21 -1.27
CA ALA A 14 -1.88 -13.29 -0.50
C ALA A 14 -1.23 -14.65 -0.77
N ALA A 15 -0.89 -14.95 -2.02
CA ALA A 15 -0.16 -16.17 -2.35
C ALA A 15 1.23 -16.20 -1.69
N LEU A 16 1.92 -15.05 -1.70
CA LEU A 16 3.23 -14.92 -1.06
C LEU A 16 3.15 -15.07 0.47
N HIS A 17 2.15 -14.45 1.11
CA HIS A 17 1.91 -14.58 2.55
C HIS A 17 1.55 -16.00 2.97
N ALA A 18 0.85 -16.75 2.11
CA ALA A 18 0.57 -18.16 2.35
C ALA A 18 1.83 -19.03 2.29
N ALA A 19 2.84 -18.64 1.49
CA ALA A 19 4.12 -19.33 1.42
C ALA A 19 5.05 -18.96 2.60
N ASP A 20 5.04 -17.70 3.02
CA ASP A 20 5.79 -17.18 4.16
C ASP A 20 5.02 -16.01 4.81
N ALA A 21 4.64 -16.19 6.07
CA ALA A 21 3.85 -15.22 6.82
C ALA A 21 4.56 -13.85 6.97
N THR A 22 5.90 -13.83 6.95
CA THR A 22 6.70 -12.61 7.09
C THR A 22 6.96 -11.90 5.77
N ALA A 23 6.61 -12.51 4.63
CA ALA A 23 6.95 -11.97 3.32
C ALA A 23 6.30 -10.62 3.00
N LEU A 24 5.26 -10.22 3.76
CA LEU A 24 4.59 -8.94 3.60
C LEU A 24 5.02 -7.87 4.62
N ASP A 25 5.97 -8.14 5.51
CA ASP A 25 6.37 -7.21 6.58
C ASP A 25 6.90 -5.86 6.06
N HIS A 26 7.36 -5.85 4.81
CA HIS A 26 7.87 -4.66 4.12
C HIS A 26 6.86 -4.04 3.13
N CYS A 27 5.64 -4.57 3.05
CA CYS A 27 4.59 -4.14 2.15
C CYS A 27 3.63 -3.16 2.83
N LEU A 28 3.13 -2.20 2.05
CA LEU A 28 2.03 -1.31 2.44
C LEU A 28 0.97 -1.35 1.33
N LEU A 29 -0.31 -1.32 1.72
CA LEU A 29 -1.41 -1.24 0.76
C LEU A 29 -1.67 0.23 0.40
N ALA A 30 -1.62 0.57 -0.88
CA ALA A 30 -1.77 1.95 -1.33
C ALA A 30 -3.21 2.44 -1.21
N SER A 31 -4.15 1.77 -1.87
CA SER A 31 -5.59 2.07 -1.84
C SER A 31 -6.40 0.81 -2.09
N LEU A 32 -7.71 0.88 -1.81
CA LEU A 32 -8.66 -0.16 -2.18
C LEU A 32 -9.28 0.14 -3.54
N SER A 33 -9.48 -0.92 -4.32
CA SER A 33 -10.33 -0.86 -5.52
C SER A 33 -11.79 -0.96 -5.07
N PRO A 34 -12.76 -0.53 -5.90
CA PRO A 34 -14.18 -0.61 -5.57
C PRO A 34 -14.69 -2.06 -5.51
N GLU A 35 -13.87 -3.05 -5.88
CA GLU A 35 -14.25 -4.46 -5.84
C GLU A 35 -14.29 -4.96 -4.39
N PRO A 36 -15.41 -5.54 -3.92
CA PRO A 36 -15.53 -6.05 -2.55
C PRO A 36 -14.48 -7.12 -2.19
N ALA A 37 -13.98 -7.85 -3.19
CA ALA A 37 -12.92 -8.84 -3.03
C ALA A 37 -11.61 -8.21 -2.53
N HIS A 38 -11.31 -6.97 -2.91
CA HIS A 38 -10.07 -6.30 -2.53
C HIS A 38 -10.07 -5.95 -1.04
N ALA A 39 -11.16 -5.38 -0.53
CA ALA A 39 -11.31 -5.11 0.91
C ALA A 39 -11.18 -6.38 1.74
N ARG A 40 -11.86 -7.47 1.34
CA ARG A 40 -11.77 -8.78 2.02
C ARG A 40 -10.37 -9.36 1.99
N ALA A 41 -9.65 -9.23 0.87
CA ALA A 41 -8.27 -9.71 0.76
C ALA A 41 -7.34 -8.92 1.69
N ALA A 42 -7.47 -7.58 1.72
CA ALA A 42 -6.71 -6.72 2.60
C ALA A 42 -6.94 -7.06 4.08
N GLU A 43 -8.20 -7.23 4.50
CA GLU A 43 -8.55 -7.65 5.87
C GLU A 43 -7.90 -8.98 6.26
N ARG A 44 -7.96 -9.98 5.37
CA ARG A 44 -7.35 -11.30 5.62
C ARG A 44 -5.82 -11.24 5.75
N LEU A 45 -5.18 -10.28 5.08
CA LEU A 45 -3.75 -10.04 5.16
C LEU A 45 -3.36 -9.06 6.28
N GLY A 46 -4.33 -8.55 7.06
CA GLY A 46 -4.08 -7.52 8.08
C GLY A 46 -3.59 -6.19 7.50
N LEU A 47 -3.78 -5.96 6.20
CA LEU A 47 -3.35 -4.75 5.52
C LEU A 47 -4.43 -3.67 5.60
N ARG A 48 -4.00 -2.43 5.86
CA ARG A 48 -4.87 -1.24 5.82
C ARG A 48 -4.39 -0.32 4.70
N PRO A 49 -5.30 0.22 3.87
CA PRO A 49 -4.90 1.14 2.81
C PRO A 49 -4.36 2.44 3.41
N LEU A 50 -3.34 3.01 2.77
CA LEU A 50 -2.79 4.32 3.12
C LEU A 50 -3.70 5.48 2.69
N LEU A 51 -4.43 5.30 1.60
CA LEU A 51 -5.25 6.32 0.95
C LEU A 51 -6.63 5.77 0.60
N ASP A 52 -7.65 6.60 0.76
CA ASP A 52 -9.01 6.38 0.25
C ASP A 52 -9.44 7.59 -0.59
N LEU A 53 -9.06 7.55 -1.88
CA LEU A 53 -9.24 8.66 -2.83
C LEU A 53 -10.14 8.28 -4.03
N GLY A 54 -10.76 7.09 -4.00
CA GLY A 54 -11.55 6.57 -5.13
C GLY A 54 -10.74 6.27 -6.40
N VAL A 55 -9.41 6.11 -6.29
CA VAL A 55 -8.54 5.78 -7.43
C VAL A 55 -8.72 4.30 -7.79
N SER A 56 -9.33 4.04 -8.95
CA SER A 56 -9.73 2.68 -9.37
C SER A 56 -9.20 2.24 -10.74
N HIS A 57 -8.42 3.08 -11.43
CA HIS A 57 -7.95 2.77 -12.79
C HIS A 57 -6.88 1.66 -12.84
N GLY A 58 -6.38 1.19 -11.70
CA GLY A 58 -5.30 0.20 -11.65
C GLY A 58 -3.96 0.79 -12.10
N GLU A 59 -3.09 -0.06 -12.65
CA GLU A 59 -1.82 0.35 -13.31
C GLU A 59 -0.75 1.00 -12.40
N GLY A 60 -0.92 0.93 -11.08
CA GLY A 60 0.04 1.51 -10.13
C GLY A 60 -0.24 2.98 -9.78
N ALA A 61 -1.36 3.56 -10.22
CA ALA A 61 -1.73 4.94 -9.89
C ALA A 61 -1.90 5.17 -8.38
N GLY A 62 -2.52 4.22 -7.67
CA GLY A 62 -2.65 4.27 -6.22
C GLY A 62 -1.28 4.18 -5.55
N ALA A 63 -0.42 3.26 -6.01
CA ALA A 63 0.95 3.14 -5.52
C ALA A 63 1.78 4.41 -5.77
N ALA A 64 1.66 5.05 -6.93
CA ALA A 64 2.38 6.28 -7.25
C ALA A 64 2.02 7.44 -6.31
N LEU A 65 0.73 7.60 -5.99
CA LEU A 65 0.27 8.59 -5.00
C LEU A 65 0.76 8.25 -3.59
N ALA A 66 0.62 6.99 -3.19
CA ALA A 66 1.08 6.50 -1.89
C ALA A 66 2.60 6.64 -1.71
N ALA A 67 3.39 6.53 -2.79
CA ALA A 67 4.84 6.74 -2.75
C ALA A 67 5.20 8.16 -2.33
N GLY A 68 4.44 9.16 -2.78
CA GLY A 68 4.59 10.55 -2.34
C GLY A 68 4.34 10.69 -0.83
N LEU A 69 3.28 10.06 -0.31
CA LEU A 69 2.96 10.05 1.12
C LEU A 69 4.07 9.37 1.94
N VAL A 70 4.55 8.20 1.50
CA VAL A 70 5.64 7.48 2.18
C VAL A 70 6.93 8.29 2.19
N LYS A 71 7.27 8.95 1.07
CA LYS A 71 8.43 9.85 0.99
C LYS A 71 8.29 11.02 1.97
N ALA A 72 7.12 11.65 2.02
CA ALA A 72 6.85 12.75 2.95
C ALA A 72 6.98 12.29 4.41
N ALA A 73 6.40 11.13 4.75
CA ALA A 73 6.53 10.54 6.09
C ALA A 73 7.99 10.27 6.46
N ALA A 74 8.79 9.74 5.53
CA ALA A 74 10.21 9.49 5.76
C ALA A 74 11.01 10.78 6.00
N LEU A 75 10.75 11.84 5.22
CA LEU A 75 11.39 13.15 5.38
C LEU A 75 11.03 13.81 6.70
N THR A 76 9.77 13.67 7.14
CA THR A 76 9.32 14.17 8.44
C THR A 76 9.97 13.39 9.57
N ALA A 77 9.99 12.06 9.49
CA ALA A 77 10.58 11.21 10.52
C ALA A 77 12.10 11.38 10.65
N SER A 78 12.81 11.72 9.57
CA SER A 78 14.26 11.96 9.61
C SER A 78 14.65 13.36 10.10
N GLY A 79 13.69 14.26 10.34
CA GLY A 79 13.95 15.66 10.69
C GLY A 79 14.37 16.53 9.50
N MET A 80 14.51 15.96 8.30
CA MET A 80 14.85 16.72 7.08
C MET A 80 13.73 17.68 6.66
N ALA A 81 12.48 17.43 7.06
CA ALA A 81 11.37 18.36 6.82
C ALA A 81 11.52 19.69 7.58
N ALA A 82 12.19 19.70 8.75
CA ALA A 82 12.42 20.91 9.54
C ALA A 82 13.60 21.75 9.02
N ALA A 83 14.45 21.18 8.17
CA ALA A 83 15.63 21.84 7.58
C ALA A 83 15.32 22.64 6.30
N LEU A 84 14.04 22.74 5.91
CA LEU A 84 13.56 23.54 4.78
C LEU A 84 13.17 24.99 5.18
N HIS A 85 13.54 25.42 6.39
CA HIS A 85 13.42 26.82 6.82
C HIS A 85 14.71 27.59 6.52
#